data_AF-A0ABD5T523-F1
#
_entry.id   AF-A0ABD5T523-F1
#
_cell.length_a   1.000
_cell.length_b   1.000
_cell.length_c   1.000
_cell.angle_alpha   90.00
_cell.angle_beta   90.00
_cell.angle_gamma   90.00
#
_symmetry.space_group_name_H-M   'P 1'
#
loop_
_entity.id
_entity.type
_entity.pdbx_description
1 polymer ?
#
loop_
_entity_poly.entity_id
_entity_poly.type
_entity_poly.pdbx_seq_one_letter_code
_entity_poly.pdbx_strand_id
1 'polypeptide(L)'
;MGADTFTRVAFGKTADEAFSNARKEAEEWHGSRPYTGSIKEKDSFTKIPEREYKGKDRRKFAGELIAEGDDRIDSKWGPAGAVSLKGTQEASQYRENNNLKGKHGAVWLFFGWAPC
;
A
#
# COMPACT_ATOMS: atom_id res chain seq x y z
N MET A 1 2.17 10.75 21.51
CA MET A 1 2.33 9.46 20.81
C MET A 1 1.97 9.71 19.35
N GLY A 2 2.97 9.75 18.47
CA GLY A 2 2.77 10.09 17.06
C GLY A 2 2.25 8.91 16.23
N ALA A 3 1.59 9.24 15.13
CA ALA A 3 1.28 8.31 14.05
C ALA A 3 1.37 9.11 12.75
N ASP A 4 1.96 8.50 11.73
CA ASP A 4 2.07 9.09 10.41
C ASP A 4 1.29 8.25 9.40
N THR A 5 0.72 8.91 8.40
CA THR A 5 0.01 8.23 7.32
C THR A 5 0.99 7.87 6.22
N PHE A 6 0.90 6.67 5.67
CA PHE A 6 1.73 6.26 4.54
C PHE A 6 0.88 5.77 3.37
N THR A 7 1.44 5.90 2.18
CA THR A 7 0.94 5.25 0.97
C THR A 7 2.12 4.65 0.21
N ARG A 8 1.99 3.40 -0.24
CA ARG A 8 3.05 2.69 -0.95
C ARG A 8 2.50 1.82 -2.04
N VAL A 9 3.00 2.01 -3.26
CA VAL A 9 2.67 1.15 -4.40
C VAL A 9 3.73 0.06 -4.51
N ALA A 10 3.31 -1.18 -4.74
CA ALA A 10 4.22 -2.30 -4.99
C ALA A 10 3.63 -3.32 -5.96
N PHE A 11 4.50 -4.12 -6.55
CA PHE A 11 4.14 -5.19 -7.47
C PHE A 11 4.45 -6.56 -6.89
N GLY A 12 3.57 -7.51 -7.14
CA GLY A 12 3.76 -8.92 -6.82
C GLY A 12 2.83 -9.79 -7.67
N LYS A 13 3.11 -11.10 -7.76
CA LYS A 13 2.17 -12.04 -8.39
C LYS A 13 0.92 -12.18 -7.54
N THR A 14 1.09 -12.11 -6.22
CA THR A 14 0.03 -12.09 -5.21
C THR A 14 0.08 -10.80 -4.39
N ALA A 15 -1.00 -10.51 -3.66
CA ALA A 15 -1.03 -9.34 -2.76
C ALA A 15 -0.01 -9.48 -1.62
N ASP A 16 0.16 -10.70 -1.09
CA ASP A 16 1.16 -11.01 -0.06
C ASP A 16 2.58 -10.78 -0.58
N GLU A 17 2.91 -11.25 -1.78
CA GLU A 17 4.22 -10.98 -2.39
C GLU A 17 4.44 -9.48 -2.62
N ALA A 18 3.41 -8.75 -3.08
CA ALA A 18 3.49 -7.30 -3.24
C ALA A 18 3.72 -6.59 -1.89
N PHE A 19 3.09 -7.08 -0.82
CA PHE A 19 3.24 -6.54 0.53
C PHE A 19 4.65 -6.81 1.09
N SER A 20 5.16 -8.04 0.94
CA SER A 20 6.54 -8.37 1.34
C SER A 20 7.57 -7.55 0.57
N ASN A 21 7.38 -7.36 -0.74
CA ASN A 21 8.25 -6.50 -1.55
C ASN A 21 8.18 -5.04 -1.06
N ALA A 22 6.99 -4.52 -0.76
CA ALA A 22 6.81 -3.17 -0.23
C ALA A 22 7.52 -2.97 1.12
N ARG A 23 7.44 -3.96 2.02
CA ARG A 23 8.17 -3.95 3.29
C ARG A 23 9.67 -3.96 3.07
N LYS A 24 10.17 -4.87 2.23
CA LYS A 24 11.60 -4.98 1.93
C LYS A 24 12.15 -3.70 1.30
N GLU A 25 11.44 -3.12 0.33
CA GLU A 25 11.85 -1.84 -0.26
C GLU A 25 11.83 -0.73 0.81
N ALA A 26 10.84 -0.67 1.71
CA ALA A 26 10.85 0.30 2.80
C ALA A 26 12.05 0.08 3.75
N GLU A 27 12.45 -1.15 4.02
CA GLU A 27 13.64 -1.47 4.82
C GLU A 27 14.95 -1.03 4.14
N GLU A 28 15.08 -1.32 2.84
CA GLU A 28 16.26 -0.98 2.04
C GLU A 28 16.46 0.53 1.90
N TRP A 29 15.37 1.28 1.67
CA TRP A 29 15.43 2.73 1.46
C TRP A 29 15.78 3.52 2.72
N HIS A 30 15.51 2.97 3.91
CA HIS A 30 15.69 3.68 5.17
C HIS A 30 16.93 3.23 5.97
N GLY A 31 17.60 2.14 5.55
CA GLY A 31 18.76 1.58 6.24
C GLY A 31 18.44 1.15 7.67
N SER A 32 19.41 0.59 8.40
CA SER A 32 19.25 0.07 9.78
C SER A 32 18.88 1.10 10.87
N ARG A 33 18.25 2.22 10.52
CA ARG A 33 17.67 3.16 11.47
C ARG A 33 16.27 2.69 11.89
N PRO A 34 15.91 2.82 13.17
CA PRO A 34 14.54 2.63 13.64
C PRO A 34 13.70 3.81 13.16
N TYR A 35 13.35 3.81 11.87
CA TYR A 35 12.40 4.77 11.32
C TYR A 35 11.01 4.16 11.34
N THR A 36 10.15 4.84 12.05
CA THR A 36 8.78 4.53 12.44
C THR A 36 7.86 5.35 11.53
N GLY A 37 6.79 4.75 10.98
CA GLY A 37 5.83 5.47 10.12
C GLY A 37 5.69 4.96 8.68
N SER A 38 6.10 3.73 8.38
CA SER A 38 5.94 3.14 7.03
C SER A 38 5.31 1.75 7.07
N ILE A 39 5.07 1.17 5.89
CA ILE A 39 4.55 -0.21 5.75
C ILE A 39 5.42 -1.26 6.44
N LYS A 40 6.70 -0.96 6.72
CA LYS A 40 7.60 -1.84 7.48
C LYS A 40 7.02 -2.25 8.83
N GLU A 41 6.31 -1.35 9.50
CA GLU A 41 5.73 -1.55 10.84
C GLU A 41 4.44 -2.38 10.80
N LYS A 42 3.97 -2.77 9.60
CA LYS A 42 2.73 -3.53 9.41
C LYS A 42 3.05 -4.99 9.18
N ASP A 43 2.40 -5.87 9.94
CA ASP A 43 2.51 -7.32 9.77
C ASP A 43 1.43 -7.92 8.88
N SER A 44 0.33 -7.20 8.70
CA SER A 44 -0.82 -7.67 7.93
C SER A 44 -1.46 -6.55 7.12
N PHE A 45 -2.31 -6.93 6.18
CA PHE A 45 -3.06 -6.00 5.35
C PHE A 45 -4.49 -6.50 5.10
N THR A 46 -5.41 -5.55 4.99
CA THR A 46 -6.82 -5.76 4.68
C THR A 46 -7.07 -5.36 3.23
N LYS A 47 -7.52 -6.32 2.43
CA LYS A 47 -7.93 -6.05 1.04
C LYS A 47 -9.28 -5.35 1.05
N ILE A 48 -9.32 -4.12 0.55
CA ILE A 48 -10.58 -3.43 0.30
C ILE A 48 -11.19 -4.02 -1.00
N PRO A 49 -12.48 -4.35 -1.04
CA PRO A 49 -13.09 -4.94 -2.22
C PRO A 49 -13.25 -3.92 -3.36
N GLU A 50 -13.04 -4.38 -4.59
CA GLU A 50 -13.05 -3.52 -5.78
C GLU A 50 -14.33 -2.72 -5.96
N ARG A 51 -15.47 -3.25 -5.51
CA ARG A 51 -16.77 -2.56 -5.54
C ARG A 51 -16.76 -1.19 -4.84
N GLU A 52 -15.92 -0.98 -3.83
CA GLU A 52 -15.89 0.26 -3.05
C GLU A 52 -15.14 1.39 -3.77
N TYR A 53 -14.16 1.04 -4.61
CA TYR A 53 -13.32 1.99 -5.34
C TYR A 53 -13.45 1.90 -6.86
N LYS A 54 -14.40 1.11 -7.38
CA LYS A 54 -14.64 0.97 -8.81
C LYS A 54 -15.08 2.31 -9.40
N GLY A 55 -14.34 2.79 -10.41
CA GLY A 55 -14.61 4.08 -11.06
C GLY A 55 -14.13 5.30 -10.27
N LYS A 56 -13.51 5.12 -9.11
CA LYS A 56 -12.87 6.18 -8.33
C LYS A 56 -11.36 6.17 -8.52
N ASP A 57 -10.73 7.31 -8.28
CA ASP A 57 -9.28 7.36 -8.12
C ASP A 57 -8.90 6.63 -6.83
N ARG A 58 -8.04 5.60 -6.96
CA ARG A 58 -7.71 4.69 -5.87
C ARG A 58 -6.83 5.33 -4.80
N ARG A 59 -5.98 6.28 -5.21
CA ARG A 59 -5.13 7.02 -4.28
C ARG A 59 -5.95 8.03 -3.50
N LYS A 60 -6.88 8.72 -4.17
CA LYS A 60 -7.84 9.60 -3.49
C LYS A 60 -8.72 8.81 -2.51
N PHE A 61 -9.27 7.69 -2.96
CA PHE A 61 -10.08 6.82 -2.11
C PHE A 61 -9.30 6.30 -0.88
N ALA A 62 -8.04 5.89 -1.06
CA ALA A 62 -7.17 5.51 0.06
C ALA A 62 -6.98 6.66 1.07
N GLY A 63 -6.77 7.89 0.58
CA GLY A 63 -6.67 9.07 1.43
C GLY A 63 -7.98 9.41 2.16
N GLU A 64 -9.12 9.25 1.49
CA GLU A 64 -10.45 9.42 2.10
C GLU A 64 -10.64 8.42 3.25
N LEU A 65 -10.34 7.13 3.06
CA LEU A 65 -10.45 6.12 4.13
C LEU A 65 -9.56 6.41 5.34
N ILE A 66 -8.37 6.97 5.11
CA ILE A 66 -7.47 7.40 6.19
C ILE A 66 -8.07 8.60 6.93
N ALA A 67 -8.57 9.59 6.20
CA ALA A 67 -9.13 10.82 6.76
C ALA A 67 -10.45 10.58 7.51
N GLU A 68 -11.27 9.65 7.02
CA GLU A 68 -12.52 9.23 7.64
C GLU A 68 -12.31 8.28 8.83
N GLY A 69 -11.09 7.76 9.01
CA GLY A 69 -10.77 6.82 10.09
C GLY A 69 -11.50 5.49 9.93
N ASP A 70 -11.48 4.89 8.72
CA ASP A 70 -12.13 3.59 8.49
C ASP A 70 -11.58 2.55 9.47
N ASP A 71 -12.47 1.93 10.25
CA ASP A 71 -12.16 0.98 11.33
C ASP A 71 -11.20 -0.15 10.88
N ARG A 72 -11.20 -0.50 9.59
CA ARG A 72 -10.34 -1.55 9.02
C ARG A 72 -8.87 -1.16 8.97
N ILE A 73 -8.54 0.13 9.01
CA ILE A 73 -7.18 0.68 8.80
C ILE A 73 -6.79 1.80 9.78
N ASP A 74 -7.73 2.28 10.60
CA ASP A 74 -7.53 3.39 11.54
C ASP A 74 -6.48 3.07 12.63
N SER A 75 -6.38 1.80 13.01
CA SER A 75 -5.38 1.38 14.00
C SER A 75 -3.97 1.43 13.42
N LYS A 76 -3.11 2.27 14.03
CA LYS A 76 -1.68 2.33 13.71
C LYS A 76 -0.94 1.00 13.94
N TRP A 77 -1.42 0.17 14.88
CA TRP A 77 -0.91 -1.19 15.11
C TRP A 77 -1.70 -2.26 14.34
N GLY A 78 -2.82 -1.87 13.72
CA GLY A 78 -3.68 -2.76 12.93
C GLY A 78 -3.14 -2.99 11.53
N PRO A 79 -3.90 -3.68 10.67
CA PRO A 79 -3.49 -3.98 9.30
C PRO A 79 -3.40 -2.70 8.43
N ALA A 80 -2.59 -2.76 7.37
CA ALA A 80 -2.62 -1.75 6.30
C ALA A 80 -3.84 -1.97 5.38
N GLY A 81 -4.40 -0.91 4.81
CA GLY A 81 -5.33 -1.01 3.69
C GLY A 81 -4.59 -1.43 2.42
N ALA A 82 -5.22 -2.28 1.60
CA ALA A 82 -4.70 -2.68 0.30
C ALA A 82 -5.78 -2.58 -0.78
N VAL A 83 -5.50 -1.83 -1.85
CA VAL A 83 -6.37 -1.73 -3.03
C VAL A 83 -5.61 -2.17 -4.28
N SER A 84 -6.27 -2.90 -5.17
CA SER A 84 -5.65 -3.31 -6.43
C SER A 84 -5.63 -2.14 -7.41
N LEU A 85 -4.46 -1.82 -7.96
CA LEU A 85 -4.32 -0.84 -9.04
C LEU A 85 -4.54 -1.48 -10.44
N LYS A 86 -5.10 -2.68 -10.53
CA LYS A 86 -5.36 -3.34 -11.82
C LYS A 86 -6.20 -2.46 -12.75
N GLY A 87 -5.71 -2.25 -13.98
CA GLY A 87 -6.45 -1.50 -15.00
C GLY A 87 -6.45 0.03 -14.84
N THR A 88 -5.72 0.61 -13.89
CA THR A 88 -5.49 2.07 -13.88
C THR A 88 -4.20 2.45 -14.60
N GLN A 89 -4.15 3.70 -15.08
CA GLN A 89 -2.95 4.29 -15.68
C GLN A 89 -1.76 4.26 -14.72
N GLU A 90 -1.99 4.46 -13.41
CA GLU A 90 -0.96 4.37 -12.37
C GLU A 90 -0.26 2.99 -12.35
N ALA A 91 -1.01 1.89 -12.50
CA ALA A 91 -0.40 0.57 -12.59
C ALA A 91 0.42 0.38 -13.87
N SER A 92 -0.03 0.92 -14.99
CA SER A 92 0.73 0.88 -16.24
C SER A 92 2.05 1.66 -16.12
N GLN A 93 2.00 2.86 -15.56
CA GLN A 93 3.17 3.70 -15.29
C GLN A 93 4.15 3.04 -14.32
N TYR A 94 3.65 2.50 -13.20
CA TYR A 94 4.49 1.80 -12.23
C TYR A 94 5.21 0.61 -12.87
N ARG A 95 4.51 -0.15 -13.71
CA ARG A 95 5.12 -1.29 -14.43
C ARG A 95 6.16 -0.85 -15.44
N GLU A 96 5.94 0.26 -16.12
CA GLU A 96 6.90 0.83 -17.07
C GLU A 96 8.18 1.27 -16.36
N ASN A 97 8.05 2.06 -15.30
CA ASN A 97 9.19 2.58 -14.53
C ASN A 97 10.05 1.45 -13.91
N ASN A 98 9.43 0.32 -13.56
CA ASN A 98 10.10 -0.80 -12.92
C ASN A 98 10.45 -1.95 -13.90
N ASN A 99 10.35 -1.73 -15.22
CA ASN A 99 10.62 -2.76 -16.24
C ASN A 99 9.82 -4.07 -16.01
N LEU A 100 8.54 -3.93 -15.64
CA LEU A 100 7.59 -5.02 -15.36
C LEU A 100 6.59 -5.23 -16.51
N LYS A 101 6.80 -4.58 -17.66
CA LYS A 101 6.01 -4.83 -18.89
C LYS A 101 6.13 -6.31 -19.28
N GLY A 102 5.00 -6.99 -19.46
CA GLY A 102 4.93 -8.42 -19.80
C GLY A 102 5.09 -9.40 -18.63
N LYS A 103 5.50 -8.95 -17.43
CA LYS A 103 5.56 -9.85 -16.25
C LYS A 103 4.16 -10.16 -15.74
N HIS A 104 3.88 -11.42 -15.40
CA HIS A 104 2.62 -11.80 -14.77
C HIS A 104 2.58 -11.31 -13.32
N GLY A 105 1.56 -10.53 -12.97
CA GLY A 105 1.35 -10.01 -11.62
C GLY A 105 0.46 -8.77 -11.56
N ALA A 106 0.17 -8.34 -10.34
CA ALA A 106 -0.71 -7.22 -10.03
C ALA A 106 0.05 -6.13 -9.27
N VAL A 107 -0.35 -4.89 -9.54
CA VAL A 107 0.14 -3.72 -8.79
C VAL A 107 -0.88 -3.41 -7.70
N TRP A 108 -0.40 -3.21 -6.48
CA TRP A 108 -1.19 -2.94 -5.30
C TRP A 108 -0.75 -1.63 -4.68
N LEU A 109 -1.73 -0.87 -4.18
CA LEU A 109 -1.51 0.30 -3.35
C LEU A 109 -1.84 -0.08 -1.91
N PHE A 110 -0.84 0.03 -1.04
CA PHE A 110 -0.95 -0.14 0.40
C PHE A 110 -0.99 1.23 1.07
N PHE A 111 -1.79 1.36 2.13
CA PHE A 111 -1.99 2.64 2.80
C PHE A 111 -2.46 2.45 4.24
N GLY A 112 -2.29 3.45 5.09
CA GLY A 112 -2.82 3.44 6.46
C GLY A 112 -1.95 4.25 7.42
N TRP A 113 -2.19 4.04 8.71
CA TRP A 113 -1.43 4.66 9.79
C TRP A 113 -0.27 3.79 10.22
N ALA A 114 0.89 4.37 10.46
CA ALA A 114 2.01 3.68 11.09
C ALA A 114 2.49 4.48 12.31
N PRO A 115 2.91 3.80 13.39
CA PRO A 115 3.46 4.47 14.56
C PRO A 115 4.74 5.21 14.17
N CYS A 116 4.91 6.46 14.62
CA CYS A 116 6.15 7.23 14.55
C CYS A 116 6.76 7.45 15.93
#